data_AF-A0A6N8H0Y9-F1
#
_entry.id   AF-A0A6N8H0Y9-F1
#
_cell.length_a   1.000
_cell.length_b   1.000
_cell.length_c   1.000
_cell.angle_alpha   90.00
_cell.angle_beta   90.00
_cell.angle_gamma   90.00
#
_symmetry.space_group_name_H-M   'P 1'
#
loop_
_entity.id
_entity.type
_entity.pdbx_description
1 polymer ?
#
loop_
_entity_poly.entity_id
_entity_poly.type
_entity_poly.pdbx_seq_one_letter_code
_entity_poly.pdbx_strand_id
1 'polypeptide(L)'
;MKSVQEAPLAHYVREYSALPGLQQAHRVEYTLRRSDTMLCFSARRSSEAAPVSYYTAALEEVPACRLLCYLYENSIGPEQLRDVLSDFCGRTL
;
A
#
# COMPACT_ATOMS: atom_id res chain seq x y z
N MET A 1 21.39 -1.82 15.25
CA MET A 1 21.64 -1.29 13.89
C MET A 1 20.33 -0.67 13.41
N LYS A 2 20.26 0.66 13.24
CA LYS A 2 19.09 1.28 12.62
C LYS A 2 19.14 0.88 11.15
N SER A 3 18.24 -0.03 10.74
CA SER A 3 18.06 -0.36 9.33
C SER A 3 17.79 0.97 8.62
N VAL A 4 18.69 1.37 7.73
CA VAL A 4 18.46 2.49 6.82
C VAL A 4 17.29 2.03 5.97
N GLN A 5 16.08 2.49 6.30
CA GLN A 5 14.93 2.27 5.43
C GLN A 5 15.23 3.03 4.15
N GLU A 6 15.56 2.27 3.10
CA GLU A 6 15.70 2.81 1.75
C GLU A 6 14.42 3.59 1.39
N ALA A 7 14.59 4.68 0.63
CA ALA A 7 13.48 5.48 0.17
C ALA A 7 12.48 4.56 -0.58
N PRO A 8 11.16 4.75 -0.38
CA PRO A 8 10.18 3.95 -1.08
C PRO A 8 10.30 4.17 -2.60
N LEU A 9 10.12 3.11 -3.37
CA LEU A 9 10.07 3.14 -4.84
C LEU A 9 8.90 4.00 -5.32
N ALA A 10 7.79 3.95 -4.59
CA ALA A 10 6.64 4.82 -4.78
C ALA A 10 5.92 5.04 -3.44
N HIS A 11 5.35 6.23 -3.29
CA HIS A 11 4.61 6.63 -2.10
C HIS A 11 3.44 7.53 -2.51
N TYR A 12 2.24 7.18 -2.04
CA TYR A 12 1.03 7.96 -2.27
C TYR A 12 0.27 8.15 -0.97
N VAL A 13 -0.38 9.30 -0.83
CA VAL A 13 -1.20 9.63 0.32
C VAL A 13 -2.56 10.07 -0.18
N ARG A 14 -3.60 9.42 0.33
CA ARG A 14 -4.98 9.83 0.08
C ARG A 14 -5.56 10.41 1.35
N GLU A 15 -6.03 11.65 1.26
CA GLU A 15 -6.66 12.37 2.34
C GLU A 15 -8.15 12.55 2.03
N TYR A 16 -8.98 12.20 3.00
CA TYR A 16 -10.42 12.35 2.91
C TYR A 16 -10.84 13.47 3.85
N SER A 17 -11.52 14.47 3.30
CA SER A 17 -12.13 15.51 4.11
C SER A 17 -13.31 14.96 4.88
N ALA A 18 -13.45 15.39 6.14
CA ALA A 18 -14.66 15.14 6.90
C ALA A 18 -15.83 15.87 6.23
N LEU A 19 -16.94 15.16 6.09
CA LEU A 19 -18.23 15.77 5.75
C LEU A 19 -19.15 15.55 6.96
N PRO A 20 -19.64 16.62 7.61
CA PRO A 20 -20.49 16.50 8.80
C PRO A 20 -21.66 15.54 8.56
N GLY A 21 -21.79 14.52 9.41
CA GLY A 21 -22.87 13.53 9.32
C GLY A 21 -22.75 12.48 8.20
N LEU A 22 -21.71 12.55 7.36
CA LEU A 22 -21.51 11.65 6.22
C LEU A 22 -20.27 10.77 6.38
N GLN A 23 -19.10 11.37 6.62
CA GLN A 23 -17.84 10.63 6.77
C GLN A 23 -16.86 11.35 7.69
N GLN A 24 -16.10 10.58 8.47
CA GLN A 24 -14.96 11.11 9.22
C GLN A 24 -13.79 11.40 8.27
N ALA A 25 -13.02 12.43 8.59
CA ALA A 25 -11.73 12.61 7.95
C ALA A 25 -10.85 11.41 8.25
N HIS A 26 -10.21 10.86 7.23
CA HIS A 26 -9.21 9.83 7.40
C HIS A 26 -8.14 9.98 6.33
N ARG A 27 -6.99 9.37 6.57
CA ARG A 27 -5.84 9.42 5.67
C ARG A 27 -5.32 8.01 5.50
N VAL A 28 -5.08 7.61 4.25
CA VAL A 28 -4.48 6.32 3.92
C VAL A 28 -3.18 6.58 3.17
N GLU A 29 -2.10 6.02 3.69
CA GLU A 29 -0.77 6.07 3.09
C GLU A 29 -0.47 4.73 2.42
N TYR A 30 0.03 4.78 1.20
CA TYR A 30 0.44 3.63 0.40
C TYR A 30 1.93 3.74 0.10
N THR A 31 2.67 2.67 0.31
CA THR A 31 4.10 2.61 -0.01
C THR A 31 4.46 1.32 -0.72
N LEU A 32 5.37 1.44 -1.69
CA LEU A 32 6.05 0.31 -2.31
C LEU A 32 7.53 0.42 -1.99
N ARG A 33 8.11 -0.66 -1.47
CA ARG A 33 9.54 -0.74 -1.18
C ARG A 33 10.16 -1.96 -1.83
N ARG A 34 11.42 -1.85 -2.22
CA ARG A 34 12.28 -2.99 -2.51
C ARG A 34 12.68 -3.65 -1.19
N SER A 35 12.63 -4.96 -1.12
CA SER A 35 13.14 -5.76 -0.01
C SER A 35 13.88 -6.95 -0.61
N ASP A 36 15.20 -6.82 -0.78
CA ASP A 36 16.05 -7.78 -1.48
C ASP A 36 15.52 -8.12 -2.88
N THR A 37 15.06 -9.35 -3.09
CA THR A 37 14.48 -9.86 -4.35
C THR A 37 12.97 -9.68 -4.45
N MET A 38 12.33 -9.16 -3.40
CA MET A 38 10.89 -8.98 -3.32
C MET A 38 10.48 -7.51 -3.31
N LEU A 39 9.21 -7.28 -3.61
CA LEU A 39 8.56 -5.99 -3.47
C LEU A 39 7.57 -6.05 -2.32
N CYS A 40 7.58 -5.02 -1.49
CA CYS A 40 6.72 -4.88 -0.31
C CYS A 40 5.69 -3.79 -0.55
N PHE A 41 4.42 -4.18 -0.67
CA PHE A 41 3.29 -3.26 -0.68
C PHE A 41 2.84 -3.03 0.75
N SER A 42 2.68 -1.78 1.16
CA SER A 42 2.13 -1.45 2.47
C SER A 42 1.06 -0.38 2.36
N ALA A 43 -0.02 -0.55 3.12
CA ALA A 43 -1.06 0.44 3.31
C ALA A 43 -1.24 0.71 4.80
N ARG A 44 -1.41 1.99 5.18
CA ARG A 44 -1.65 2.38 6.56
C ARG A 44 -2.74 3.41 6.65
N ARG A 45 -3.79 3.12 7.41
CA ARG A 45 -4.76 4.13 7.82
C ARG A 45 -4.20 4.95 8.98
N SER A 46 -4.39 6.26 8.99
CA SER A 46 -3.86 7.15 10.04
C SER A 46 -4.37 6.83 11.45
N SER A 47 -5.55 6.21 11.57
CA SER A 47 -6.10 5.71 12.83
C SER A 47 -5.42 4.44 13.35
N GLU A 48 -4.59 3.78 12.53
CA GLU A 48 -3.93 2.52 12.86
C GLU A 48 -2.47 2.74 13.28
N ALA A 49 -2.04 1.96 14.28
CA ALA A 49 -0.70 2.06 14.85
C ALA A 49 0.39 1.56 13.88
N ALA A 50 0.08 0.57 13.03
CA ALA A 50 1.02 -0.07 12.14
C ALA A 50 0.43 -0.23 10.72
N PRO A 51 1.28 -0.24 9.67
CA PRO A 51 0.85 -0.59 8.32
C PRO A 51 0.49 -2.08 8.21
N VAL A 52 -0.40 -2.41 7.27
CA VAL A 52 -0.56 -3.75 6.72
C VAL A 52 0.37 -3.89 5.53
N SER A 53 1.17 -4.96 5.48
CA SER A 53 2.20 -5.16 4.47
C SER A 53 2.16 -6.57 3.88
N TYR A 54 2.36 -6.67 2.56
CA TYR A 54 2.49 -7.93 1.83
C TYR A 54 3.70 -7.89 0.90
N TYR A 55 4.33 -9.05 0.75
CA TYR A 55 5.54 -9.21 -0.06
C TYR A 55 5.23 -10.05 -1.28
N THR A 56 5.81 -9.69 -2.42
CA THR A 56 5.65 -10.45 -3.65
C THR A 56 6.93 -10.43 -4.47
N ALA A 57 7.26 -11.58 -5.05
CA ALA A 57 8.27 -11.71 -6.10
C ALA A 57 7.62 -11.82 -7.49
N ALA A 58 6.30 -11.75 -7.58
CA ALA A 58 5.55 -12.02 -8.81
C ALA A 58 5.54 -10.84 -9.79
N LEU A 59 5.99 -9.65 -9.36
CA LEU A 59 5.96 -8.44 -10.16
C LEU A 59 7.35 -7.83 -10.30
N GLU A 60 7.60 -7.34 -11.51
CA GLU A 60 8.67 -6.38 -11.76
C GLU A 60 8.30 -5.00 -11.19
N GLU A 61 9.30 -4.15 -11.00
CA GLU A 61 9.16 -2.84 -10.35
C GLU A 61 8.13 -1.92 -11.04
N VAL A 62 8.18 -1.79 -12.36
CA VAL A 62 7.29 -0.87 -13.10
C VAL A 62 5.81 -1.29 -12.98
N PRO A 63 5.42 -2.56 -13.23
CA PRO A 63 4.07 -3.04 -12.92
C PRO A 63 3.67 -2.85 -11.46
N ALA A 64 4.58 -3.05 -10.51
CA ALA A 64 4.28 -2.87 -9.10
C ALA A 64 3.99 -1.42 -8.73
N CYS A 65 4.74 -0.46 -9.28
CA CYS A 65 4.46 0.97 -9.11
C CYS A 65 3.08 1.35 -9.67
N ARG A 66 2.70 0.79 -10.83
CA ARG A 66 1.35 0.99 -11.39
C ARG A 66 0.27 0.38 -10.52
N LEU A 67 0.51 -0.81 -9.96
CA LEU A 67 -0.43 -1.44 -9.03
C LEU A 67 -0.58 -0.61 -7.75
N LEU A 68 0.51 -0.05 -7.21
CA LEU A 68 0.42 0.88 -6.07
C LEU A 68 -0.43 2.11 -6.40
N CYS A 69 -0.26 2.67 -7.61
CA CYS A 69 -1.08 3.78 -8.09
C CYS A 69 -2.57 3.38 -8.19
N TYR A 70 -2.86 2.18 -8.70
CA TYR A 70 -4.22 1.65 -8.76
C TYR A 70 -4.84 1.55 -7.35
N LEU A 71 -4.12 1.04 -6.36
CA LEU A 71 -4.59 0.96 -4.97
C LEU A 71 -4.97 2.34 -4.43
N TYR A 72 -4.09 3.32 -4.67
CA TYR A 72 -4.30 4.72 -4.28
C TYR A 72 -5.53 5.33 -4.96
N GLU A 73 -5.62 5.24 -6.29
CA GLU A 73 -6.71 5.85 -7.08
C GLU A 73 -8.08 5.25 -6.72
N ASN A 74 -8.11 3.96 -6.40
CA ASN A 74 -9.34 3.21 -6.13
C ASN A 74 -9.69 3.13 -4.64
N SER A 75 -9.01 3.87 -3.77
CA SER A 75 -9.37 3.96 -2.34
C SER A 75 -9.21 2.64 -1.57
N ILE A 76 -8.33 1.74 -2.02
CA ILE A 76 -8.26 0.39 -1.47
C ILE A 76 -7.82 0.42 0.00
N GLY A 77 -8.66 -0.06 0.90
CA GLY A 77 -8.34 -0.09 2.34
C GLY A 77 -7.23 -1.08 2.67
N PRO A 78 -6.48 -0.89 3.78
CA PRO A 78 -5.49 -1.87 4.26
C PRO A 78 -6.03 -3.29 4.36
N GLU A 79 -7.29 -3.44 4.78
CA GLU A 79 -8.00 -4.72 4.91
C GLU A 79 -8.26 -5.43 3.58
N GLN A 80 -8.34 -4.70 2.46
CA GLN A 80 -8.57 -5.24 1.12
C GLN A 80 -7.28 -5.55 0.37
N LEU A 81 -6.13 -5.09 0.90
CA LEU A 81 -4.85 -5.13 0.19
C LEU A 81 -4.47 -6.54 -0.23
N ARG A 82 -4.67 -7.54 0.65
CA ARG A 82 -4.35 -8.94 0.36
C ARG A 82 -5.10 -9.48 -0.84
N ASP A 83 -6.40 -9.22 -0.89
CA ASP A 83 -7.29 -9.80 -1.91
C ASP A 83 -6.95 -9.20 -3.27
N VAL A 84 -6.80 -7.87 -3.34
CA VAL A 84 -6.38 -7.18 -4.57
C VAL A 84 -5.03 -7.69 -5.05
N LEU A 85 -4.03 -7.75 -4.18
CA LEU A 85 -2.73 -8.27 -4.57
C LEU A 85 -2.83 -9.73 -5.04
N SER A 86 -3.70 -10.56 -4.43
CA SER A 86 -3.87 -11.96 -4.80
C SER A 86 -4.46 -12.09 -6.21
N ASP A 87 -5.36 -11.18 -6.59
CA ASP A 87 -5.96 -11.16 -7.91
C ASP A 87 -4.94 -10.77 -9.00
N PHE A 88 -4.02 -9.85 -8.70
CA PHE A 88 -3.01 -9.39 -9.66
C PHE A 88 -1.70 -10.19 -9.68
N CYS A 89 -1.31 -10.80 -8.54
CA CYS A 89 -0.05 -11.54 -8.39
C CYS A 89 -0.24 -13.07 -8.36
N GLY A 90 -1.49 -13.56 -8.28
CA GLY A 90 -1.78 -14.94 -7.94
C GLY A 90 -1.73 -15.21 -6.43
N ARG A 91 -2.10 -16.43 -6.00
CA ARG A 91 -2.26 -16.82 -4.59
C ARG A 91 -0.96 -16.94 -3.77
N THR A 92 0.18 -16.47 -4.29
CA THR A 92 1.51 -16.59 -3.66
C THR A 92 1.96 -15.26 -3.05
N LEU A 93 1.23 -14.80 -2.01
CA LEU A 93 1.56 -13.63 -1.19
C LEU A 93 1.81 -14.02 0.26
#